data_AF-A0A414KH82-F1
#
_entry.id   AF-A0A414KH82-F1
#
_cell.length_a   1.000
_cell.length_b   1.000
_cell.length_c   1.000
_cell.angle_alpha   90.00
_cell.angle_beta   90.00
_cell.angle_gamma   90.00
#
_symmetry.space_group_name_H-M   'P 1'
#
loop_
_entity.id
_entity.type
_entity.pdbx_description
1 polymer ?
#
loop_
_entity_poly.entity_id
_entity_poly.type
_entity_poly.pdbx_seq_one_letter_code
_entity_poly.pdbx_strand_id
1 'polypeptide(L)' 'RAVQDGDAKNGSLMAGQIAGMIKEERSCEDIIKSTVFDACRLMNGVSVNE' A
#
# COMPACT_ATOMS: atom_id res chain seq x y z
N ARG A 1 0.83 -20.60 10.06
CA ARG A 1 -0.05 -21.13 8.99
C ARG A 1 -0.34 -20.08 7.92
N ALA A 2 -1.11 -19.01 8.18
CA ALA A 2 -1.43 -18.03 7.13
C ALA A 2 -0.19 -17.43 6.41
N VAL A 3 0.82 -16.96 7.16
CA VAL A 3 2.00 -16.29 6.59
C VAL A 3 2.97 -17.25 5.87
N GLN A 4 3.26 -18.41 6.47
CA GLN A 4 4.25 -19.36 5.92
C GLN A 4 3.62 -20.31 4.89
N ASP A 5 2.39 -20.77 5.13
CA ASP A 5 1.73 -21.84 4.37
C ASP A 5 0.59 -21.32 3.47
N GLY A 6 0.28 -20.01 3.52
CA GLY A 6 -0.81 -19.40 2.75
C GLY A 6 -2.22 -19.79 3.21
N ASP A 7 -2.39 -20.42 4.37
CA ASP A 7 -3.70 -20.84 4.87
C ASP A 7 -4.54 -19.67 5.40
N ALA A 8 -5.24 -19.01 4.48
CA ALA A 8 -6.15 -17.91 4.73
C ALA A 8 -7.46 -18.27 5.44
N LYS A 9 -7.82 -19.57 5.49
CA LYS A 9 -9.11 -20.03 6.04
C LYS A 9 -9.03 -20.33 7.53
N ASN A 10 -7.96 -21.00 7.94
CA ASN A 10 -7.78 -21.45 9.33
C ASN A 10 -6.66 -20.69 10.05
N GLY A 11 -5.79 -19.99 9.32
CA GLY A 11 -4.77 -19.12 9.88
C GLY A 11 -5.30 -17.70 10.12
N SER A 12 -4.68 -17.00 11.07
CA SER A 12 -4.97 -15.57 11.29
C SER A 12 -4.30 -14.71 10.20
N LEU A 13 -5.12 -13.97 9.45
CA LEU A 13 -4.70 -12.96 8.49
C LEU A 13 -4.85 -11.58 9.12
N MET A 14 -3.75 -11.01 9.59
CA MET A 14 -3.74 -9.68 10.20
C MET A 14 -3.57 -8.61 9.12
N ALA A 15 -4.57 -7.76 8.91
CA ALA A 15 -4.52 -6.63 8.00
C ALA A 15 -5.32 -5.44 8.55
N GLY A 16 -4.87 -4.22 8.27
CA GLY A 16 -5.64 -3.00 8.58
C GLY A 16 -6.74 -2.72 7.55
N GLN A 17 -7.65 -1.81 7.86
CA GLN A 17 -8.75 -1.44 6.94
C GLN A 17 -8.26 -0.90 5.58
N ILE A 18 -7.05 -0.32 5.55
CA ILE A 18 -6.40 0.19 4.33
C ILE A 18 -6.09 -0.90 3.29
N ALA A 19 -6.12 -2.18 3.66
CA ALA A 19 -5.81 -3.29 2.76
C ALA A 19 -6.69 -3.31 1.51
N GLY A 20 -7.94 -2.81 1.59
CA GLY A 20 -8.83 -2.68 0.43
C GLY A 20 -8.33 -1.71 -0.66
N MET A 21 -7.41 -0.81 -0.33
CA MET A 21 -6.79 0.14 -1.27
C MET A 21 -5.56 -0.43 -1.99
N ILE A 22 -4.98 -1.54 -1.51
CA ILE A 22 -3.83 -2.18 -2.17
C ILE A 22 -4.33 -3.05 -3.32
N LYS A 23 -3.94 -2.70 -4.56
CA LYS A 23 -4.41 -3.37 -5.79
C LYS A 23 -3.33 -4.15 -6.52
N GLU A 24 -2.08 -4.00 -6.10
CA GLU A 24 -0.91 -4.54 -6.79
C GLU A 24 0.20 -4.87 -5.79
N GLU A 25 1.01 -5.86 -6.15
CA GLU A 25 2.26 -6.18 -5.46
C GLU A 25 3.37 -5.30 -6.00
N ARG A 26 4.19 -4.74 -5.11
CA ARG A 26 5.25 -3.78 -5.46
C ARG A 26 6.49 -4.03 -4.63
N SER A 27 7.64 -3.58 -5.13
CA SER A 27 8.87 -3.58 -4.35
C SER A 27 8.76 -2.61 -3.17
N CYS A 28 9.48 -2.89 -2.07
CA CYS A 28 9.55 -1.97 -0.94
C CYS A 28 10.05 -0.57 -1.35
N GLU A 29 10.98 -0.52 -2.29
CA GLU A 29 11.54 0.72 -2.83
C GLU A 29 10.45 1.55 -3.53
N ASP A 30 9.66 0.92 -4.42
CA ASP A 30 8.61 1.61 -5.16
C ASP A 30 7.49 2.09 -4.23
N ILE A 31 7.11 1.28 -3.23
CA ILE A 31 6.11 1.67 -2.22
C ILE A 31 6.56 2.94 -1.50
N ILE A 32 7.81 2.99 -1.03
CA ILE A 32 8.34 4.14 -0.29
C ILE A 32 8.44 5.36 -1.22
N LYS A 33 9.04 5.20 -2.40
CA LYS A 33 9.24 6.31 -3.35
C LYS A 33 7.91 6.92 -3.80
N SER A 34 6.95 6.09 -4.22
CA SER A 34 5.64 6.56 -4.67
C SER A 34 4.88 7.28 -3.56
N THR A 35 4.82 6.69 -2.36
CA THR A 35 4.13 7.30 -1.20
C THR A 35 4.69 8.68 -0.87
N VAL A 36 6.02 8.82 -0.83
CA VAL A 36 6.67 10.11 -0.51
C VAL A 36 6.48 11.11 -1.64
N PHE A 37 6.59 10.69 -2.90
CA PHE A 37 6.40 11.55 -4.06
C PHE A 37 4.97 12.10 -4.13
N ASP A 38 3.97 11.23 -3.96
CA ASP A 38 2.56 11.62 -3.96
C ASP A 38 2.26 12.57 -2.80
N ALA A 39 2.78 12.28 -1.60
CA ALA A 39 2.66 13.19 -0.45
C ALA A 39 3.28 14.56 -0.73
N CYS A 40 4.49 14.60 -1.30
CA CYS A 40 5.17 15.83 -1.68
C CYS A 40 4.37 16.64 -2.71
N ARG A 41 3.83 15.96 -3.74
CA ARG A 41 2.97 16.56 -4.76
C ARG A 41 1.70 17.16 -4.15
N LEU A 42 1.09 16.50 -3.17
CA LEU A 42 -0.10 17.00 -2.49
C LEU A 42 0.21 18.16 -1.54
N MET A 43 1.32 18.09 -0.79
CA MET A 43 1.72 19.09 0.20
C MET A 43 2.21 20.40 -0.42
N ASN A 44 2.87 20.34 -1.58
CA ASN A 44 3.38 21.53 -2.27
C ASN A 44 2.30 22.35 -2.98
N GLY A 45 1.02 22.05 -2.72
CA GLY A 45 -0.11 22.68 -3.38
C GLY A 45 -0.31 22.08 -4.76
N VAL A 46 -1.47 21.47 -4.97
CA VAL A 46 -1.92 21.05 -6.29
C VAL A 46 -2.12 22.32 -7.14
N SER A 47 -1.09 22.77 -7.86
CA SER A 47 -1.25 23.56 -9.07
C SER A 47 -1.16 22.62 -10.26
N VAL A 48 -2.18 21.77 -10.41
CA VAL A 48 -2.48 21.11 -11.68
C VAL A 48 -3.99 21.11 -11.85
N ASN A 49 -4.51 22.31 -12.13
CA ASN A 49 -5.61 22.42 -13.10
C ASN A 49 -4.97 22.15 -14.47
N GLU A 50 -4.72 20.88 -14.80
CA GLU A 50 -4.46 20.33 -16.14
C GLU A 50 -4.44 18.80 -16.05
#